data_AF-A0ABD2JJR1-F1
#
_entry.id   AF-A0ABD2JJR1-F1
#
_cell.length_a   1.000
_cell.length_b   1.000
_cell.length_c   1.000
_cell.angle_alpha   90.00
_cell.angle_beta   90.00
_cell.angle_gamma   90.00
#
_symmetry.space_group_name_H-M   'P 1'
#
loop_
_entity.id
_entity.type
_entity.pdbx_description
1 polymer ?
#
loop_
_entity_poly.entity_id
_entity_poly.type
_entity_poly.pdbx_seq_one_letter_code
_entity_poly.pdbx_strand_id
1 'polypeptide(L)'
;MHLQVLHLSVFLLLFFPICCFGVWQKFERPIEMAVPNSDGIYEFDLTVKHSLTMSVPTAGDRISLIDYLPDKQIWMPRGDNRTSFGDNQIQKLLQWDGMHRRIVTINGESPGPLLVVPYGARVAMRVRNRLRAEALTIHLHGMDKRNAWWTDGVAFVQQCPIQPLTDFVYRFIADTPGTHWFHG
;
A
#
# COMPACT_ATOMS: atom_id res chain seq x y z
N MET A 1 -32.86 -50.25 28.89
CA MET A 1 -31.97 -49.07 28.89
C MET A 1 -31.69 -48.69 27.45
N HIS A 2 -32.46 -47.76 26.92
CA HIS A 2 -32.42 -47.33 25.53
C HIS A 2 -32.54 -45.81 25.52
N LEU A 3 -31.81 -45.18 24.61
CA LEU A 3 -31.72 -43.74 24.31
C LEU A 3 -30.94 -42.86 25.30
N GLN A 4 -29.71 -42.51 24.92
CA GLN A 4 -29.15 -41.15 25.05
C GLN A 4 -27.87 -41.02 24.19
N VAL A 5 -28.02 -41.11 22.86
CA VAL A 5 -26.97 -40.68 21.91
C VAL A 5 -27.65 -39.95 20.76
N LEU A 6 -28.24 -38.79 21.01
CA LEU A 6 -28.84 -37.98 19.95
C LEU A 6 -29.01 -36.52 20.35
N HIS A 7 -27.93 -35.87 20.84
CA HIS A 7 -27.97 -34.43 21.07
C HIS A 7 -26.69 -33.67 20.69
N LEU A 8 -25.60 -34.35 20.29
CA LEU A 8 -24.35 -33.66 19.92
C LEU A 8 -24.23 -33.32 18.43
N SER A 9 -25.11 -33.81 17.56
CA SER A 9 -24.96 -33.67 16.10
C SER A 9 -25.75 -32.51 15.48
N VAL A 10 -26.64 -31.85 16.23
CA VAL A 10 -27.51 -30.78 15.69
C VAL A 10 -26.93 -29.37 15.91
N PHE A 11 -26.01 -29.20 16.87
CA PHE A 11 -25.39 -27.91 17.16
C PHE A 11 -24.30 -27.50 16.15
N LEU A 12 -23.73 -28.46 15.41
CA LEU A 12 -22.70 -28.18 14.39
C LEU A 12 -23.26 -27.75 13.03
N LEU A 13 -24.55 -27.94 12.77
CA LEU A 13 -25.17 -27.62 11.48
C LEU A 13 -25.74 -26.20 11.40
N LEU A 14 -25.83 -25.47 12.51
CA LEU A 14 -26.31 -24.09 12.54
C LEU A 14 -25.20 -23.03 12.38
N PHE A 15 -23.93 -23.42 12.49
CA PHE A 15 -22.78 -22.53 12.27
C PHE A 15 -22.13 -22.67 10.89
N PHE A 16 -22.53 -23.64 10.08
CA PHE A 16 -21.93 -23.88 8.77
C PHE A 16 -22.29 -22.85 7.66
N PRO A 17 -23.45 -22.17 7.64
CA PRO A 17 -23.75 -21.28 6.51
C PRO A 17 -23.22 -19.84 6.68
N ILE A 18 -22.70 -19.45 7.86
CA ILE A 18 -22.22 -18.07 8.08
C ILE A 18 -20.81 -17.85 7.51
N CYS A 19 -19.99 -18.90 7.38
CA CYS A 19 -18.67 -18.79 6.74
C CYS A 19 -18.72 -18.65 5.21
N CYS A 20 -19.85 -18.96 4.56
CA CYS A 20 -19.96 -18.95 3.10
C CYS A 20 -20.45 -17.62 2.50
N PHE A 21 -20.88 -16.66 3.33
CA PHE A 21 -21.16 -15.32 2.84
C PHE A 21 -19.86 -14.51 2.94
N GLY A 22 -19.29 -14.16 1.78
CA GLY A 22 -18.01 -13.47 1.58
C GLY A 22 -17.91 -12.05 2.15
N VAL A 23 -18.40 -11.82 3.38
CA VAL A 23 -18.24 -10.60 4.15
C VAL A 23 -16.75 -10.32 4.42
N TRP A 24 -15.92 -11.37 4.53
CA TRP A 24 -14.47 -11.27 4.69
C TRP A 24 -13.74 -10.81 3.42
N GLN A 25 -14.25 -11.14 2.23
CA GLN A 25 -13.63 -10.78 0.96
C GLN A 25 -13.70 -9.28 0.62
N LYS A 26 -14.54 -8.49 1.31
CA LYS A 26 -14.75 -7.06 0.98
C LYS A 26 -13.45 -6.24 1.01
N PHE A 27 -12.47 -6.65 1.82
CA PHE A 27 -11.20 -5.93 1.99
C PHE A 27 -9.97 -6.76 1.59
N GLU A 28 -10.16 -8.00 1.16
CA GLU A 28 -9.07 -8.87 0.73
C GLU A 28 -8.77 -8.59 -0.75
N ARG A 29 -7.60 -7.99 -1.02
CA ARG A 29 -7.03 -8.02 -2.37
C ARG A 29 -6.11 -9.23 -2.48
N PRO A 30 -6.28 -10.10 -3.47
CA PRO A 30 -5.36 -11.21 -3.67
C PRO A 30 -3.95 -10.65 -3.87
N ILE A 31 -2.96 -11.32 -3.29
CA ILE A 31 -1.56 -10.98 -3.50
C ILE A 31 -1.20 -11.39 -4.92
N GLU A 32 -0.99 -10.40 -5.79
CA GLU A 32 -0.57 -10.61 -7.16
C GLU A 32 0.95 -10.57 -7.26
N MET A 33 1.52 -11.62 -7.85
CA MET A 33 2.96 -11.66 -8.12
C MET A 33 3.29 -10.78 -9.31
N ALA A 34 4.35 -9.97 -9.20
CA ALA A 34 4.83 -9.18 -10.33
C ALA A 34 5.31 -10.08 -11.48
N VAL A 35 5.28 -9.55 -12.71
CA VAL A 35 5.76 -10.24 -13.91
C VAL A 35 7.09 -9.61 -14.32
N PRO A 36 8.15 -10.40 -14.59
CA PRO A 36 9.42 -9.85 -15.03
C PRO A 36 9.36 -9.38 -16.49
N ASN A 37 10.28 -8.49 -16.86
CA ASN A 37 10.51 -8.11 -18.25
C ASN A 37 11.22 -9.24 -19.05
N SER A 38 11.53 -8.98 -20.32
CA SER A 38 12.21 -9.94 -21.21
C SER A 38 13.57 -10.44 -20.70
N ASP A 39 14.23 -9.66 -19.84
CA ASP A 39 15.54 -9.98 -19.26
C ASP A 39 15.44 -10.70 -17.91
N GLY A 40 14.22 -11.06 -17.48
CA GLY A 40 13.96 -11.69 -16.20
C GLY A 40 14.07 -10.73 -15.00
N ILE A 41 13.96 -9.41 -15.23
CA ILE A 41 14.04 -8.39 -14.18
C ILE A 41 12.63 -7.94 -13.79
N TYR A 42 12.36 -7.93 -12.49
CA TYR A 42 11.14 -7.41 -11.90
C TYR A 42 11.29 -5.91 -11.67
N GLU A 43 10.57 -5.11 -12.45
CA GLU A 43 10.69 -3.65 -12.42
C GLU A 43 9.54 -3.00 -11.65
N PHE A 44 9.88 -2.08 -10.77
CA PHE A 44 8.93 -1.29 -10.00
C PHE A 44 9.23 0.19 -10.14
N ASP A 45 8.19 1.01 -10.27
CA ASP A 45 8.32 2.47 -10.35
C ASP A 45 7.58 3.10 -9.17
N LEU A 46 8.35 3.73 -8.29
CA LEU A 46 7.90 4.33 -7.05
C LEU A 46 8.07 5.85 -7.13
N THR A 47 6.99 6.57 -7.35
CA THR A 47 6.96 8.03 -7.36
C THR A 47 6.65 8.55 -5.97
N VAL A 48 7.66 9.15 -5.33
CA VAL A 48 7.52 9.77 -4.00
C VAL A 48 7.07 11.21 -4.16
N LYS A 49 5.92 11.56 -3.58
CA LYS A 49 5.38 12.93 -3.63
C LYS A 49 4.63 13.30 -2.36
N HIS A 50 4.48 14.60 -2.15
CA HIS A 50 3.53 15.11 -1.17
C HIS A 50 2.10 14.88 -1.64
N SER A 51 1.26 14.42 -0.72
CA SER A 51 -0.19 14.31 -0.91
C SER A 51 -0.90 14.86 0.33
N LEU A 52 -2.20 15.13 0.19
CA LEU A 52 -3.04 15.60 1.26
C LEU A 52 -4.00 14.48 1.66
N THR A 53 -4.02 14.10 2.93
CA THR A 53 -5.00 13.13 3.42
C THR A 53 -6.41 13.70 3.33
N MET A 54 -7.40 12.81 3.36
CA MET A 54 -8.81 13.17 3.22
C MET A 54 -9.03 13.92 1.91
N SER A 55 -8.36 13.47 0.84
CA SER A 55 -8.52 14.01 -0.50
C SER A 55 -8.50 12.92 -1.57
N VAL A 56 -9.09 13.24 -2.71
CA VAL A 56 -9.22 12.34 -3.85
C VAL A 56 -8.66 13.08 -5.07
N PRO A 57 -7.79 12.45 -5.87
CA PRO A 57 -7.33 13.04 -7.11
C PRO A 57 -8.50 13.23 -8.09
N THR A 58 -8.55 14.40 -8.71
CA THR A 58 -9.51 14.75 -9.77
C THR A 58 -8.77 15.01 -11.08
N ALA A 59 -9.52 15.23 -12.18
CA ALA A 59 -8.93 15.48 -13.48
C ALA A 59 -7.94 16.67 -13.45
N GLY A 60 -6.71 16.42 -13.91
CA GLY A 60 -5.63 17.39 -14.05
C GLY A 60 -5.13 17.95 -12.71
N ASP A 61 -4.20 17.26 -12.04
CA ASP A 61 -3.46 17.64 -10.81
C ASP A 61 -4.24 18.26 -9.64
N ARG A 62 -5.56 18.38 -9.76
CA ARG A 62 -6.47 18.92 -8.78
C ARG A 62 -6.87 17.83 -7.80
N ILE A 63 -7.16 18.24 -6.57
CA ILE A 63 -7.67 17.35 -5.52
C ILE A 63 -9.01 17.87 -5.03
N SER A 64 -9.92 16.94 -4.72
CA SER A 64 -11.13 17.23 -3.97
C SER A 64 -10.91 16.86 -2.51
N LEU A 65 -11.17 17.78 -1.59
CA LEU A 65 -11.14 17.52 -0.16
C LEU A 65 -12.44 16.84 0.26
N ILE A 66 -12.34 15.82 1.11
CA ILE A 66 -13.48 15.09 1.64
C ILE A 66 -13.50 15.27 3.15
N ASP A 67 -14.62 15.76 3.68
CA ASP A 67 -14.88 15.85 5.11
C ASP A 67 -15.65 14.59 5.57
N TYR A 68 -15.26 14.05 6.72
CA TYR A 68 -16.01 12.99 7.40
C TYR A 68 -16.82 13.60 8.54
N LEU A 69 -18.14 13.45 8.50
CA LEU A 69 -19.04 13.86 9.59
C LEU A 69 -19.32 12.66 10.50
N PRO A 70 -18.68 12.57 11.68
CA PRO A 70 -18.79 11.38 12.54
C PRO A 70 -20.22 11.15 13.03
N ASP A 71 -20.95 12.20 13.39
CA ASP A 71 -22.34 12.11 13.91
C ASP A 71 -23.31 11.46 12.90
N LYS A 72 -23.02 11.63 11.61
CA LYS A 72 -23.85 11.11 10.52
C LYS A 72 -23.22 9.91 9.82
N GLN A 73 -21.96 9.60 10.14
CA GLN A 73 -21.14 8.60 9.45
C GLN A 73 -21.11 8.77 7.92
N ILE A 74 -21.12 10.03 7.45
CA ILE A 74 -21.11 10.35 6.01
C ILE A 74 -19.81 11.03 5.59
N TRP A 75 -19.40 10.73 4.36
CA TRP A 75 -18.32 11.38 3.65
C TRP A 75 -18.92 12.38 2.67
N MET A 76 -18.40 13.61 2.65
CA MET A 76 -18.88 14.66 1.76
C MET A 76 -17.73 15.46 1.16
N PRO A 77 -17.80 15.85 -0.12
CA PRO A 77 -16.86 16.80 -0.66
C PRO A 77 -16.95 18.13 0.08
N ARG A 78 -15.81 18.68 0.50
CA ARG A 78 -15.76 19.96 1.19
C ARG A 78 -16.29 21.06 0.28
N GLY A 79 -17.29 21.79 0.77
CA GLY A 79 -17.91 22.90 0.06
C GLY A 79 -19.04 22.50 -0.90
N ASP A 80 -19.34 21.21 -1.06
CA ASP A 80 -20.54 20.73 -1.76
C ASP A 80 -21.43 19.94 -0.80
N ASN A 81 -22.52 20.56 -0.36
CA ASN A 81 -23.50 19.94 0.53
C ASN A 81 -24.54 19.07 -0.21
N ARG A 82 -24.44 18.91 -1.54
CA ARG A 82 -25.49 18.27 -2.35
C ARG A 82 -25.14 16.86 -2.81
N THR A 83 -23.89 16.42 -2.70
CA THR A 83 -23.44 15.12 -3.20
C THR A 83 -22.88 14.26 -2.06
N SER A 84 -23.46 13.07 -1.88
CA SER A 84 -22.83 12.05 -1.05
C SER A 84 -21.61 11.49 -1.79
N PHE A 85 -20.51 11.34 -1.07
CA PHE A 85 -19.32 10.69 -1.60
C PHE A 85 -19.51 9.17 -1.53
N GLY A 86 -19.71 8.53 -2.69
CA GLY A 86 -20.14 7.13 -2.75
C GLY A 86 -19.03 6.11 -2.46
N ASP A 87 -19.42 4.89 -2.08
CA ASP A 87 -18.51 3.80 -1.66
C ASP A 87 -17.37 3.50 -2.65
N ASN A 88 -17.65 3.53 -3.95
CA ASN A 88 -16.63 3.29 -4.99
C ASN A 88 -15.56 4.39 -5.03
N GLN A 89 -15.89 5.59 -4.57
CA GLN A 89 -14.96 6.72 -4.52
C GLN A 89 -14.16 6.71 -3.21
N ILE A 90 -14.71 6.17 -2.12
CA ILE A 90 -14.02 5.95 -0.83
C ILE A 90 -12.76 5.10 -1.00
N GLN A 91 -12.76 4.13 -1.93
CA GLN A 91 -11.58 3.32 -2.22
C GLN A 91 -10.39 4.11 -2.79
N LYS A 92 -10.65 5.29 -3.38
CA LYS A 92 -9.62 6.20 -3.93
C LYS A 92 -9.26 7.32 -2.96
N LEU A 93 -9.91 7.38 -1.81
CA LEU A 93 -9.66 8.37 -0.79
C LEU A 93 -8.36 8.03 -0.05
N LEU A 94 -7.44 8.99 0.01
CA LEU A 94 -6.25 8.87 0.84
C LEU A 94 -6.64 9.07 2.30
N GLN A 95 -7.08 8.00 2.95
CA GLN A 95 -7.58 8.01 4.33
C GLN A 95 -6.46 7.88 5.35
N TRP A 96 -6.69 8.44 6.54
CA TRP A 96 -5.84 8.28 7.72
C TRP A 96 -6.66 8.45 9.00
N ASP A 97 -6.37 9.43 9.84
CA ASP A 97 -7.06 9.72 11.10
C ASP A 97 -8.34 10.58 10.94
N GLY A 98 -8.85 10.74 9.71
CA GLY A 98 -9.99 11.62 9.43
C GLY A 98 -9.63 13.11 9.31
N MET A 99 -8.36 13.49 9.51
CA MET A 99 -7.91 14.88 9.45
C MET A 99 -7.15 15.17 8.15
N HIS A 100 -7.20 16.41 7.68
CA HIS A 100 -6.38 16.86 6.55
C HIS A 100 -4.95 17.13 7.01
N ARG A 101 -4.01 16.36 6.48
CA ARG A 101 -2.58 16.43 6.77
C ARG A 101 -1.79 16.28 5.48
N ARG A 102 -0.75 17.10 5.34
CA ARG A 102 0.25 16.90 4.30
C ARG A 102 1.12 15.71 4.70
N ILE A 103 1.17 14.69 3.86
CA ILE A 103 2.00 13.49 4.06
C ILE A 103 2.85 13.22 2.83
N VAL A 104 3.88 12.40 2.99
CA VAL A 104 4.64 11.83 1.87
C VAL A 104 4.00 10.50 1.50
N THR A 105 3.79 10.29 0.21
CA THR A 105 3.16 9.08 -0.36
C THR A 105 4.02 8.50 -1.45
N ILE A 106 3.81 7.22 -1.73
CA ILE A 106 4.42 6.53 -2.87
C ILE A 106 3.31 6.14 -3.82
N ASN A 107 3.42 6.58 -5.07
CA ASN A 107 2.39 6.43 -6.09
C ASN A 107 1.02 7.02 -5.70
N GLY A 108 0.99 7.98 -4.77
CA GLY A 108 -0.25 8.58 -4.26
C GLY A 108 -0.94 7.74 -3.19
N GLU A 109 -0.31 6.65 -2.74
CA GLU A 109 -0.84 5.73 -1.74
C GLU A 109 -0.04 5.83 -0.43
N SER A 110 -0.73 5.53 0.69
CA SER A 110 -0.15 5.33 2.01
C SER A 110 -1.00 4.31 2.77
N PRO A 111 -0.49 3.11 3.10
CA PRO A 111 0.86 2.59 2.77
C PRO A 111 1.16 2.55 1.26
N GLY A 112 2.45 2.51 0.90
CA GLY A 112 2.87 2.40 -0.50
C GLY A 112 2.50 1.04 -1.13
N PRO A 113 2.72 0.88 -2.44
CA PRO A 113 2.36 -0.34 -3.16
C PRO A 113 3.17 -1.54 -2.67
N LEU A 114 2.55 -2.72 -2.69
CA LEU A 114 3.22 -3.98 -2.38
C LEU A 114 4.16 -4.38 -3.52
N LEU A 115 5.36 -4.84 -3.16
CA LEU A 115 6.35 -5.40 -4.09
C LEU A 115 6.44 -6.90 -3.84
N VAL A 116 5.90 -7.70 -4.75
CA VAL A 116 5.78 -9.16 -4.56
C VAL A 116 6.53 -9.87 -5.68
N VAL A 117 7.61 -10.55 -5.31
CA VAL A 117 8.51 -11.24 -6.22
C VAL A 117 8.87 -12.63 -5.67
N PRO A 118 9.23 -13.61 -6.54
CA PRO A 118 9.72 -14.89 -6.07
C PRO A 118 11.10 -14.77 -5.43
N TYR A 119 11.45 -15.74 -4.59
CA TYR A 119 12.80 -15.88 -4.05
C TYR A 119 13.84 -15.95 -5.18
N GLY A 120 14.95 -15.23 -5.04
CA GLY A 120 16.02 -15.14 -6.02
C GLY A 120 15.73 -14.18 -7.19
N ALA A 121 14.61 -13.47 -7.19
CA ALA A 121 14.27 -12.51 -8.24
C ALA A 121 15.31 -11.38 -8.36
N ARG A 122 15.61 -10.99 -9.59
CA ARG A 122 16.37 -9.77 -9.90
C ARG A 122 15.41 -8.59 -9.90
N VAL A 123 15.58 -7.66 -8.97
CA VAL A 123 14.67 -6.51 -8.81
C VAL A 123 15.35 -5.23 -9.25
N ALA A 124 14.63 -4.40 -10.00
CA ALA A 124 14.98 -3.03 -10.30
C ALA A 124 13.87 -2.10 -9.83
N MET A 125 14.07 -1.47 -8.66
CA MET A 125 13.12 -0.54 -8.06
C MET A 125 13.58 0.89 -8.34
N ARG A 126 12.90 1.57 -9.27
CA ARG A 126 13.13 2.98 -9.57
C ARG A 126 12.36 3.85 -8.59
N VAL A 127 13.08 4.65 -7.81
CA VAL A 127 12.51 5.65 -6.92
C VAL A 127 12.65 7.01 -7.57
N ARG A 128 11.52 7.66 -7.84
CA ARG A 128 11.42 9.00 -8.40
C ARG A 128 11.12 9.98 -7.29
N ASN A 129 12.09 10.79 -6.90
CA ASN A 129 11.87 11.86 -5.94
C ASN A 129 11.15 13.02 -6.66
N ARG A 130 9.88 13.25 -6.34
CA ARG A 130 9.10 14.40 -6.81
C ARG A 130 8.79 15.40 -5.69
N LEU A 131 9.51 15.30 -4.57
CA LEU A 131 9.55 16.35 -3.56
C LEU A 131 10.41 17.51 -4.10
N ARG A 132 9.96 18.74 -3.86
CA ARG A 132 10.57 19.95 -4.44
C ARG A 132 11.82 20.43 -3.69
N ALA A 133 11.92 20.18 -2.40
CA ALA A 133 12.95 20.73 -1.53
C ALA A 133 13.56 19.69 -0.57
N GLU A 134 13.16 18.43 -0.69
CA GLU A 134 13.55 17.37 0.24
C GLU A 134 14.27 16.27 -0.53
N ALA A 135 15.47 15.94 -0.09
CA ALA A 135 16.16 14.73 -0.53
C ALA A 135 15.65 13.54 0.30
N LEU A 136 15.72 12.34 -0.27
CA LEU A 136 15.25 11.13 0.41
C LEU A 136 16.10 9.92 0.05
N THR A 137 15.97 8.87 0.83
CA THR A 137 16.41 7.51 0.51
C THR A 137 15.27 6.54 0.81
N ILE A 138 15.38 5.30 0.33
CA ILE A 138 14.47 4.21 0.71
C ILE A 138 15.31 3.05 1.22
N HIS A 139 15.20 2.75 2.50
CA HIS A 139 15.77 1.55 3.12
C HIS A 139 14.88 0.34 2.88
N LEU A 140 15.51 -0.78 2.50
CA LEU A 140 14.86 -2.06 2.24
C LEU A 140 15.02 -2.97 3.48
N HIS A 141 14.15 -2.76 4.47
CA HIS A 141 14.26 -3.39 5.78
C HIS A 141 14.12 -4.92 5.71
N GLY A 142 15.06 -5.63 6.32
CA GLY A 142 15.04 -7.09 6.42
C GLY A 142 15.68 -7.83 5.23
N MET A 143 16.14 -7.11 4.21
CA MET A 143 16.81 -7.70 3.04
C MET A 143 18.32 -7.79 3.25
N ASP A 144 18.92 -8.95 2.96
CA ASP A 144 20.38 -9.09 2.94
C ASP A 144 20.99 -8.25 1.79
N LYS A 145 22.10 -7.57 2.08
CA LYS A 145 22.81 -6.65 1.17
C LYS A 145 24.26 -7.06 0.89
N ARG A 146 24.67 -8.29 1.21
CA ARG A 146 26.05 -8.79 1.03
C ARG A 146 26.74 -8.42 -0.29
N ASN A 147 26.01 -8.42 -1.41
CA ASN A 147 26.56 -8.09 -2.74
C ASN A 147 25.94 -6.85 -3.39
N ALA A 148 25.16 -6.07 -2.64
CA ALA A 148 24.43 -4.91 -3.13
C ALA A 148 24.33 -3.81 -2.06
N TRP A 149 25.39 -3.63 -1.25
CA TRP A 149 25.37 -2.72 -0.10
C TRP A 149 25.04 -1.26 -0.47
N TRP A 150 25.44 -0.79 -1.65
CA TRP A 150 25.12 0.55 -2.16
C TRP A 150 23.62 0.76 -2.48
N THR A 151 22.78 -0.28 -2.37
CA THR A 151 21.32 -0.21 -2.50
C THR A 151 20.60 -0.55 -1.19
N ASP A 152 21.30 -0.46 -0.07
CA ASP A 152 20.71 -0.60 1.26
C ASP A 152 19.78 0.57 1.61
N GLY A 153 20.11 1.78 1.15
CA GLY A 153 19.24 2.94 1.30
C GLY A 153 19.41 3.76 2.56
N VAL A 154 20.53 3.65 3.29
CA VAL A 154 20.83 4.57 4.41
C VAL A 154 21.65 5.76 3.89
N ALA A 155 21.07 6.95 3.99
CA ALA A 155 21.70 8.20 3.61
C ALA A 155 23.03 8.41 4.34
N PHE A 156 24.05 8.83 3.59
CA PHE A 156 25.40 9.13 4.08
C PHE A 156 26.18 7.93 4.67
N VAL A 157 25.64 6.71 4.57
CA VAL A 157 26.35 5.47 4.88
C VAL A 157 26.67 4.73 3.59
N GLN A 158 25.66 4.27 2.85
CA GLN A 158 25.89 3.54 1.60
C GLN A 158 25.62 4.37 0.34
N GLN A 159 24.84 5.44 0.44
CA GLN A 159 24.55 6.31 -0.71
C GLN A 159 24.36 7.78 -0.31
N CYS A 160 24.58 8.66 -1.28
CA CYS A 160 24.06 10.02 -1.20
C CYS A 160 22.51 10.01 -1.30
N PRO A 161 21.81 10.93 -0.61
CA PRO A 161 20.37 11.09 -0.79
C PRO A 161 19.98 11.38 -2.24
N ILE A 162 18.85 10.80 -2.66
CA ILE A 162 18.22 11.08 -3.95
C ILE A 162 17.75 12.53 -3.91
N GLN A 163 18.39 13.38 -4.70
CA GLN A 163 18.14 14.82 -4.70
C GLN A 163 16.71 15.15 -5.14
N PRO A 164 16.17 16.31 -4.74
CA PRO A 164 14.87 16.77 -5.20
C PRO A 164 14.74 16.69 -6.71
N LEU A 165 13.59 16.21 -7.20
CA LEU A 165 13.29 16.10 -8.62
C LEU A 165 14.21 15.16 -9.43
N THR A 166 14.94 14.26 -8.76
CA THR A 166 15.81 13.25 -9.41
C THR A 166 15.34 11.83 -9.14
N ASP A 167 15.93 10.87 -9.86
CA ASP A 167 15.56 9.46 -9.80
C ASP A 167 16.78 8.61 -9.44
N PHE A 168 16.55 7.49 -8.76
CA PHE A 168 17.57 6.49 -8.47
C PHE A 168 17.00 5.09 -8.63
N VAL A 169 17.81 4.12 -9.07
CA VAL A 169 17.38 2.73 -9.29
C VAL A 169 18.10 1.81 -8.31
N TYR A 170 17.34 1.24 -7.38
CA TYR A 170 17.80 0.18 -6.49
C TYR A 170 17.81 -1.14 -7.26
N ARG A 171 18.98 -1.75 -7.43
CA ARG A 171 19.15 -3.08 -8.03
C ARG A 171 19.63 -4.07 -6.97
N PHE A 172 18.88 -5.14 -6.76
CA PHE A 172 19.20 -6.17 -5.77
C PHE A 172 18.58 -7.53 -6.16
N ILE A 173 19.03 -8.58 -5.50
CA ILE A 173 18.44 -9.92 -5.57
C ILE A 173 17.54 -10.11 -4.36
N ALA A 174 16.32 -10.62 -4.55
CA ALA A 174 15.40 -10.93 -3.46
C ALA A 174 15.70 -12.31 -2.87
N ASP A 175 16.83 -12.44 -2.17
CA ASP A 175 17.36 -13.69 -1.61
C ASP A 175 17.02 -13.91 -0.12
N THR A 176 16.24 -13.01 0.48
CA THR A 176 15.76 -13.17 1.85
C THR A 176 14.27 -13.49 1.84
N PRO A 177 13.85 -14.75 2.07
CA PRO A 177 12.44 -15.10 2.03
C PRO A 177 11.68 -14.53 3.24
N GLY A 178 10.46 -14.05 3.02
CA GLY A 178 9.58 -13.57 4.09
C GLY A 178 8.85 -12.28 3.74
N THR A 179 8.24 -11.70 4.75
CA THR A 179 7.56 -10.41 4.66
C THR A 179 8.51 -9.31 5.12
N HIS A 180 8.85 -8.44 4.18
CA HIS A 180 9.73 -7.30 4.39
C HIS A 180 8.96 -6.00 4.17
N TRP A 181 9.59 -4.87 4.45
CA TRP A 181 9.02 -3.56 4.24
C TRP A 181 10.10 -2.58 3.81
N PHE A 182 9.67 -1.49 3.20
CA PHE A 182 10.56 -0.41 2.82
C PHE A 182 10.09 0.89 3.46
N HIS A 183 11.03 1.76 3.78
CA HIS A 183 10.74 3.04 4.41
C HIS A 183 11.82 4.06 4.10
N GLY A 184 11.54 5.33 4.37
CA GLY A 184 12.53 6.41 4.29
C GLY A 184 13.67 6.26 5.29
#